data_AF-X0GUX8-F1
#
_entry.id   AF-X0GUX8-F1
#
_cell.length_a   1.000
_cell.length_b   1.000
_cell.length_c   1.000
_cell.angle_alpha   90.00
_cell.angle_beta   90.00
_cell.angle_gamma   90.00
#
_symmetry.space_group_name_H-M   'P 1'
#
loop_
_entity.id
_entity.type
_entity.pdbx_description
1 polymer ?
#
loop_
_entity_poly.entity_id
_entity_poly.type
_entity_poly.pdbx_seq_one_letter_code
_entity_poly.pdbx_strand_id
1 'polypeptide(L)'
;MERISKKSVATSKPFKFIVGPQRTEFTIHSALVGHQSPALLALVNGQFKESSDCSVKWDDIDEIVFTSFWQFVYTGDYDTPEPLPPATTTSSKGKEEAHN
;
A
#
# COMPACT_ATOMS: atom_id res chain seq x y z
N MET A 1 -10.70 1.65 -18.06
CA MET A 1 -9.42 2.18 -17.55
C MET A 1 -8.63 2.73 -18.72
N GLU A 2 -8.19 3.98 -18.63
CA GLU A 2 -7.25 4.55 -19.59
C GLU A 2 -5.96 3.70 -19.60
N ARG A 3 -5.37 3.48 -20.78
CA ARG A 3 -4.14 2.69 -20.88
C ARG A 3 -2.96 3.57 -20.54
N ILE A 4 -2.31 3.28 -19.40
CA ILE A 4 -1.02 3.88 -19.09
C ILE A 4 0.05 3.45 -20.11
N SER A 5 0.94 4.37 -20.47
CA SER A 5 2.02 4.07 -21.41
C SER A 5 3.03 3.10 -20.81
N LYS A 6 3.32 2.00 -21.50
CA LYS A 6 4.33 1.00 -21.08
C LYS A 6 5.70 1.62 -20.82
N LYS A 7 6.10 2.58 -21.68
CA LYS A 7 7.36 3.31 -21.53
C LYS A 7 7.35 4.14 -20.24
N SER A 8 6.24 4.82 -19.96
CA SER A 8 6.09 5.62 -18.73
C SER A 8 6.21 4.75 -17.47
N VAL A 9 5.57 3.57 -17.47
CA VAL A 9 5.70 2.60 -16.37
C VAL A 9 7.14 2.16 -16.20
N ALA A 10 7.77 1.67 -17.26
CA ALA A 10 9.13 1.10 -17.21
C ALA A 10 10.22 2.11 -16.81
N THR A 11 10.02 3.40 -17.10
CA THR A 11 10.97 4.46 -16.71
C THR A 11 10.58 5.18 -15.43
N SER A 12 9.42 4.89 -14.86
CA SER A 12 8.98 5.54 -13.62
C SER A 12 9.76 5.00 -12.43
N LYS A 13 9.87 5.84 -11.40
CA LYS A 13 10.62 5.51 -10.19
C LYS A 13 9.94 4.35 -9.46
N PRO A 14 10.68 3.33 -9.02
CA PRO A 14 10.13 2.35 -8.09
C PRO A 14 9.74 3.03 -6.78
N PHE A 15 8.59 2.66 -6.23
CA PHE A 15 8.06 3.15 -4.97
C PHE A 15 7.86 1.97 -4.03
N LYS A 16 8.38 2.09 -2.81
CA LYS A 16 8.40 1.01 -1.82
C LYS A 16 7.20 1.11 -0.88
N PHE A 17 6.55 -0.01 -0.64
CA PHE A 17 5.51 -0.17 0.37
C PHE A 17 6.02 -1.10 1.46
N ILE A 18 5.98 -0.64 2.70
CA ILE A 18 6.37 -1.42 3.88
C ILE A 18 5.07 -1.79 4.58
N VAL A 19 4.68 -3.06 4.52
CA VAL A 19 3.31 -3.51 4.80
C VAL A 19 3.28 -4.44 6.00
N GLY A 20 2.27 -4.24 6.84
CA GLY A 20 1.93 -5.10 7.96
C GLY A 20 2.93 -5.03 9.12
N PRO A 21 2.62 -5.74 10.22
CA PRO A 21 3.46 -5.75 11.43
C PRO A 21 4.85 -6.36 11.20
N GLN A 22 5.01 -7.21 10.18
CA GLN A 22 6.29 -7.78 9.78
C GLN A 22 7.16 -6.79 8.99
N ARG A 23 6.60 -5.64 8.58
CA ARG A 23 7.26 -4.63 7.75
C ARG A 23 7.81 -5.20 6.45
N THR A 24 7.02 -6.04 5.81
CA THR A 24 7.39 -6.69 4.55
C THR A 24 7.47 -5.65 3.44
N GLU A 25 8.57 -5.64 2.69
CA GLU A 25 8.81 -4.64 1.65
C GLU A 25 8.33 -5.13 0.27
N PHE A 26 7.49 -4.32 -0.37
CA PHE A 26 7.02 -4.51 -1.73
C PHE A 26 7.41 -3.31 -2.59
N THR A 27 7.59 -3.52 -3.89
CA THR A 27 7.95 -2.44 -4.83
C THR A 27 6.98 -2.38 -6.00
N ILE A 28 6.50 -1.18 -6.32
CA ILE A 28 5.63 -0.89 -7.48
C ILE A 28 6.16 0.33 -8.22
N HIS A 29 6.06 0.33 -9.56
CA HIS A 29 6.37 1.50 -10.37
C HIS A 29 5.41 2.67 -10.09
N SER A 30 5.94 3.85 -9.76
CA SER A 30 5.14 4.99 -9.29
C SER A 30 4.06 5.44 -10.28
N ALA A 31 4.31 5.30 -11.59
CA ALA A 31 3.32 5.61 -12.61
C ALA A 31 2.08 4.70 -12.49
N LEU A 32 2.26 3.41 -12.15
CA LEU A 32 1.14 2.49 -11.95
C LEU A 32 0.36 2.81 -10.68
N VAL A 33 1.07 3.14 -9.59
CA VAL A 33 0.45 3.51 -8.30
C VAL A 33 -0.41 4.76 -8.47
N GLY A 34 0.17 5.82 -9.05
CA GLY A 34 -0.52 7.09 -9.24
C GLY A 34 -1.71 7.01 -10.19
N HIS A 35 -1.72 6.04 -11.10
CA HIS A 35 -2.84 5.82 -12.00
C HIS A 35 -4.07 5.22 -11.30
N GLN A 36 -3.91 4.59 -10.13
CA GLN A 36 -5.04 3.97 -9.43
C GLN A 36 -5.99 4.97 -8.78
N SER A 37 -5.47 6.06 -8.23
CA SER A 37 -6.30 7.09 -7.63
C SER A 37 -5.56 8.43 -7.46
N PRO A 38 -6.29 9.56 -7.38
CA PRO A 38 -5.68 10.86 -7.09
C PRO A 38 -4.90 10.89 -5.77
N ALA A 39 -5.36 10.17 -4.74
CA ALA A 39 -4.66 10.07 -3.47
C ALA A 39 -3.31 9.34 -3.60
N LEU A 40 -3.29 8.24 -4.35
CA LEU A 40 -2.05 7.49 -4.61
C LEU A 40 -1.10 8.25 -5.54
N LEU A 41 -1.63 9.07 -6.46
CA LEU A 41 -0.83 9.98 -7.25
C LEU A 41 -0.12 11.02 -6.38
N ALA A 42 -0.85 11.60 -5.41
CA ALA A 42 -0.28 12.53 -4.44
C ALA A 42 0.72 11.84 -3.50
N LEU A 43 0.52 10.57 -3.16
CA LEU A 43 1.48 9.79 -2.36
C LEU A 43 2.83 9.66 -3.06
N VAL A 44 2.84 9.35 -4.36
CA VAL A 44 4.09 9.06 -5.09
C VAL A 44 4.75 10.28 -5.73
N ASN A 45 3.98 11.32 -6.06
CA ASN A 45 4.46 12.53 -6.74
C ASN A 45 4.24 13.83 -5.95
N GLY A 46 3.72 13.73 -4.72
CA GLY A 46 3.46 14.91 -3.87
C GLY A 46 4.72 15.53 -3.29
N GLN A 47 4.51 16.44 -2.34
CA GLN A 47 5.58 17.10 -1.57
C GLN A 47 5.71 16.52 -0.17
N PHE A 48 5.30 15.27 0.01
CA PHE A 48 5.37 14.58 1.28
C PHE A 48 6.76 13.96 1.49
N LYS A 49 7.03 13.56 2.73
CA LYS A 49 8.27 12.87 3.06
C LYS A 49 8.33 11.53 2.31
N GLU A 50 7.21 10.85 2.21
CA GLU A 50 7.04 9.56 1.53
C GLU A 50 7.41 9.63 0.04
N SER A 51 6.99 10.68 -0.67
CA SER A 51 7.37 10.92 -2.07
C SER A 51 8.86 11.21 -2.23
N SER A 52 9.47 11.86 -1.24
CA SER A 52 10.92 12.14 -1.24
C SER A 52 11.73 10.88 -0.95
N ASP A 53 11.30 10.10 0.04
CA ASP A 53 11.93 8.84 0.46
C ASP A 53 11.61 7.67 -0.48
N CYS A 54 10.73 7.88 -1.47
CA CYS A 54 10.20 6.86 -2.39
C CYS A 54 9.66 5.63 -1.64
N SER A 55 9.09 5.84 -0.44
CA SER A 55 8.57 4.77 0.40
C SER A 55 7.42 5.22 1.30
N VAL A 56 6.52 4.29 1.61
CA VAL A 56 5.42 4.48 2.57
C VAL A 56 5.31 3.27 3.51
N LYS A 57 4.89 3.51 4.74
CA LYS A 57 4.57 2.47 5.73
C LYS A 57 3.07 2.34 5.89
N TRP A 58 2.55 1.14 5.69
CA TRP A 58 1.16 0.75 5.91
C TRP A 58 1.11 -0.40 6.90
N ASP A 59 1.31 -0.07 8.18
CA ASP A 59 1.36 -1.06 9.27
C ASP A 59 0.00 -1.74 9.50
N ASP A 60 -1.11 -1.09 9.13
CA ASP A 60 -2.50 -1.55 9.32
C ASP A 60 -3.04 -2.39 8.15
N ILE A 61 -2.22 -2.63 7.11
CA ILE A 61 -2.63 -3.39 5.92
C ILE A 61 -2.01 -4.79 5.99
N ASP A 62 -2.86 -5.81 5.87
CA ASP A 62 -2.39 -7.19 5.78
C ASP A 62 -1.69 -7.46 4.44
N GLU A 63 -0.62 -8.26 4.49
CA GLU A 63 0.20 -8.56 3.31
C GLU A 63 -0.58 -9.21 2.16
N ILE A 64 -1.56 -10.05 2.47
CA ILE A 64 -2.41 -10.71 1.47
C ILE A 64 -3.37 -9.73 0.76
N VAL A 65 -3.88 -8.73 1.50
CA VAL A 65 -4.68 -7.64 0.93
C VAL A 65 -3.79 -6.79 0.02
N PHE A 66 -2.60 -6.43 0.50
CA PHE A 66 -1.66 -5.66 -0.31
C PHE A 66 -1.18 -6.42 -1.54
N THR A 67 -0.95 -7.73 -1.44
CA THR A 67 -0.52 -8.56 -2.58
C THR A 67 -1.60 -8.60 -3.66
N SER A 68 -2.88 -8.65 -3.26
CA SER A 68 -4.01 -8.55 -4.19
C SER A 68 -4.01 -7.20 -4.91
N PHE A 69 -3.81 -6.10 -4.18
CA PHE A 69 -3.63 -4.77 -4.78
C PHE A 69 -2.41 -4.72 -5.71
N TRP A 70 -1.29 -5.30 -5.31
CA TRP A 70 -0.06 -5.36 -6.11
C TRP A 70 -0.30 -6.07 -7.45
N GLN A 71 -0.97 -7.22 -7.44
CA GLN A 71 -1.34 -7.95 -8.66
C GLN A 71 -2.26 -7.12 -9.56
N PHE A 72 -3.29 -6.51 -8.98
CA PHE A 72 -4.25 -5.67 -9.68
C PHE A 72 -3.58 -4.51 -10.39
N VAL A 73 -2.64 -3.84 -9.73
CA VAL A 73 -1.94 -2.68 -10.28
C VAL A 73 -1.14 -3.03 -11.54
N TYR A 74 -0.61 -4.26 -11.64
CA TYR A 74 0.16 -4.70 -12.81
C TYR A 74 -0.67 -5.39 -13.89
N THR A 75 -1.71 -6.12 -13.52
CA THR A 75 -2.44 -7.01 -14.44
C THR A 75 -3.86 -6.51 -14.77
N GLY A 76 -4.41 -5.63 -13.93
CA GLY A 76 -5.80 -5.20 -13.98
C GLY A 76 -6.77 -6.19 -13.34
N ASP A 77 -6.27 -7.28 -12.75
CA ASP A 77 -7.05 -8.31 -12.06
C ASP A 77 -6.30 -8.83 -10.83
N TYR A 78 -6.98 -9.54 -9.94
CA TYR A 78 -6.35 -10.17 -8.78
C TYR A 78 -7.07 -11.46 -8.41
N ASP A 79 -6.30 -12.44 -7.93
CA ASP A 79 -6.90 -13.67 -7.43
C ASP A 79 -7.68 -13.38 -6.15
N THR A 80 -8.82 -14.04 -5.96
CA THR A 80 -9.55 -13.92 -4.70
C THR A 80 -8.65 -14.44 -3.57
N PRO A 81 -8.24 -13.59 -2.62
CA PRO A 81 -7.36 -14.02 -1.55
C PRO A 81 -8.10 -15.08 -0.69
N GLU A 82 -7.35 -16.05 -0.19
CA GLU A 82 -7.89 -16.95 0.84
C GLU A 82 -8.46 -16.10 2.00
N PRO A 83 -9.57 -16.53 2.64
CA PRO A 83 -10.18 -15.78 3.72
C PRO A 83 -9.14 -15.45 4.79
N LEU A 84 -9.01 -14.16 5.10
CA LEU A 84 -8.19 -13.70 6.20
C LEU A 84 -8.59 -14.49 7.46
N PRO A 85 -7.63 -15.06 8.22
CA PRO A 85 -7.95 -15.57 9.53
C PRO A 85 -8.63 -14.43 10.34
N PRO A 86 -9.69 -14.72 11.10
CA PRO A 86 -10.48 -13.69 11.77
C PRO A 86 -9.56 -12.79 12.60
N ALA A 87 -9.59 -11.50 12.29
CA ALA A 87 -8.71 -10.49 12.85
C ALA A 87 -8.72 -10.53 14.38
N THR A 88 -7.59 -10.90 14.99
CA THR A 88 -7.37 -10.65 16.41
C THR A 88 -7.28 -9.15 16.59
N THR A 89 -8.40 -8.52 16.97
CA THR A 89 -8.47 -7.12 17.38
C THR A 89 -7.46 -6.88 18.49
N THR A 90 -6.30 -6.31 18.18
CA THR A 90 -5.47 -5.65 19.20
C THR A 90 -6.16 -4.34 19.51
N SER A 91 -7.20 -4.46 20.33
CA SER A 91 -7.79 -3.39 21.10
C SER A 91 -6.67 -2.74 21.89
N SER A 92 -6.27 -1.53 21.51
CA SER A 92 -5.57 -0.62 22.40
C SER A 92 -6.50 -0.35 23.57
N LYS A 93 -6.37 -1.18 24.61
CA LYS A 93 -7.02 -1.01 25.90
C LYS A 93 -6.51 0.29 26.50
N GLY A 94 -7.28 1.37 26.32
CA GLY A 94 -7.20 2.53 27.18
C GLY A 94 -7.39 2.06 28.62
N LYS A 95 -6.36 2.19 29.43
CA LYS A 95 -6.47 2.05 30.88
C LYS A 95 -7.24 3.27 31.39
N GLU A 96 -8.50 3.08 31.77
CA GLU A 96 -9.13 3.98 32.73
C GLU A 96 -8.74 3.47 34.11
N GLU A 97 -7.68 4.06 34.65
CA GLU A 97 -7.20 3.83 36.00
C GLU A 97 -8.13 4.62 36.95
N ALA A 98 -8.93 3.89 37.71
CA ALA A 98 -9.67 4.45 38.84
C ALA A 98 -8.67 5.03 39.86
N HIS A 99 -8.85 6.30 40.21
CA HIS A 99 -8.27 6.85 41.44
C HIS A 99 -9.42 7.30 42.35
N ASN A 100 -9.35 6.81 43.58
CA ASN A 100 -10.18 7.11 44.75
C ASN A 100 -10.29 8.60 45.04
#